data_AF-A0A4Z0R2R5-F1
#
_entry.id   AF-A0A4Z0R2R5-F1
#
_cell.length_a   1.000
_cell.length_b   1.000
_cell.length_c   1.000
_cell.angle_alpha   90.00
_cell.angle_beta   90.00
_cell.angle_gamma   90.00
#
_symmetry.space_group_name_H-M   'P 1'
#
loop_
_entity.id
_entity.type
_entity.pdbx_description
1 polymer ?
#
loop_
_entity_poly.entity_id
_entity_poly.type
_entity_poly.pdbx_seq_one_letter_code
_entity_poly.pdbx_strand_id
1 'polypeptide(L)'
;MRYSRYVWFLGLSLFCLITLVTVKTPQTVISALADPHFGDSPQKTIQHFWQLMDHRQTDLARDLLVLTEGSLDQKEFGEWETRLNKDPLLSLQKIVFMNSDSDISQGVVVRVFWTSSIEEVQPVTFSINLKQTENGWRIERLKRMNDVL
;
A
#
# COMPACT_ATOMS: atom_id res chain seq x y z
N MET A 1 50.35 -2.24 -15.81
CA MET A 1 49.00 -2.57 -16.33
C MET A 1 47.94 -2.77 -15.22
N ARG A 2 47.83 -1.87 -14.23
CA ARG A 2 46.81 -1.94 -13.14
C ARG A 2 45.77 -0.81 -13.19
N TYR A 3 46.16 0.37 -13.69
CA TYR A 3 45.28 1.56 -13.80
C TYR A 3 44.10 1.39 -14.76
N SER A 4 44.29 0.68 -15.89
CA SER A 4 43.25 0.51 -16.91
C SER A 4 42.01 -0.24 -16.41
N ARG A 5 42.16 -1.17 -15.46
CA ARG A 5 41.04 -1.93 -14.89
C ARG A 5 40.14 -1.05 -14.02
N TYR A 6 40.72 -0.17 -13.20
CA TYR A 6 39.96 0.73 -12.34
C TYR A 6 39.21 1.79 -13.15
N VAL A 7 39.79 2.31 -14.22
CA VAL A 7 39.10 3.26 -15.13
C VAL A 7 37.87 2.61 -15.78
N TRP A 8 37.96 1.31 -16.10
CA TRP A 8 36.84 0.56 -16.67
C TRP A 8 35.70 0.35 -15.66
N PHE A 9 36.02 0.00 -14.41
CA PHE A 9 35.03 -0.08 -13.33
C PHE A 9 34.40 1.29 -13.01
N LEU A 10 35.21 2.36 -13.06
CA LEU A 10 34.73 3.72 -12.81
C LEU A 10 33.80 4.18 -13.93
N GLY A 11 34.14 3.87 -15.18
CA GLY A 11 33.28 4.11 -16.34
C GLY A 11 31.98 3.32 -16.30
N LEU A 12 32.04 2.02 -15.96
CA LEU A 12 30.85 1.18 -15.82
C LEU A 12 29.93 1.65 -14.69
N SER A 13 30.51 2.04 -13.54
CA SER A 13 29.77 2.58 -12.41
C SER A 13 29.10 3.91 -12.76
N LEU A 14 29.80 4.80 -13.46
CA LEU A 14 29.27 6.10 -13.87
C LEU A 14 28.16 5.92 -14.92
N PHE A 15 28.35 5.02 -15.88
CA PHE A 15 27.34 4.68 -16.86
C PHE A 15 26.09 4.15 -16.17
N CYS A 16 26.22 3.18 -15.27
CA CYS A 16 25.09 2.61 -14.53
C CYS A 16 24.31 3.66 -13.73
N LEU A 17 25.01 4.62 -13.12
CA LEU A 17 24.39 5.72 -12.37
C LEU A 17 23.60 6.66 -13.31
N ILE A 18 24.17 7.00 -14.47
CA ILE A 18 23.50 7.83 -15.48
C ILE A 18 22.28 7.11 -16.07
N THR A 19 22.36 5.80 -16.32
CA THR A 19 21.22 5.01 -16.83
C THR A 19 20.09 4.95 -15.79
N LEU A 20 20.41 4.81 -14.50
CA LEU A 20 19.41 4.87 -13.44
C LEU A 20 18.71 6.24 -13.37
N VAL A 21 19.48 7.33 -13.52
CA VAL A 21 18.94 8.70 -13.48
C VAL A 21 18.10 9.04 -14.71
N THR A 22 18.46 8.54 -15.89
CA THR A 22 17.72 8.86 -17.13
C THR A 22 16.48 7.98 -17.32
N VAL A 23 16.46 6.74 -16.81
CA VAL A 23 15.32 5.82 -16.91
C VAL A 23 14.29 6.06 -15.80
N LYS A 24 14.67 6.66 -14.67
CA LYS A 24 13.77 6.97 -13.55
C LYS A 24 13.58 8.48 -13.45
N THR A 25 12.41 8.96 -13.84
CA THR A 25 11.98 10.35 -13.67
C THR A 25 12.25 10.86 -12.24
N PRO A 26 12.98 11.97 -12.06
CA PRO A 26 13.45 12.43 -10.74
C PRO A 26 12.31 12.77 -9.78
N GLN A 27 11.13 13.13 -10.30
CA GLN A 27 9.96 13.46 -9.48
C GLN A 27 9.42 12.26 -8.68
N THR A 28 9.47 11.06 -9.26
CA THR A 28 8.97 9.85 -8.59
C THR A 28 9.92 9.38 -7.49
N VAL A 29 11.24 9.54 -7.71
CA VAL A 29 12.27 9.10 -6.75
C VAL A 29 12.37 10.06 -5.57
N ILE A 30 12.20 11.37 -5.78
CA ILE A 30 12.25 12.36 -4.69
C ILE A 30 11.00 12.28 -3.82
N SER A 31 9.81 12.11 -4.38
CA SER A 31 8.59 11.92 -3.57
C SER A 31 8.60 10.59 -2.81
N ALA A 32 9.10 9.50 -3.42
CA ALA A 32 9.26 8.20 -2.74
C ALA A 32 10.37 8.21 -1.67
N LEU A 33 11.37 9.10 -1.77
CA LEU A 33 12.41 9.29 -0.75
C LEU A 33 11.97 10.25 0.36
N ALA A 34 11.13 11.24 0.03
CA ALA A 34 10.64 12.22 0.99
C ALA A 34 9.52 11.64 1.88
N ASP A 35 8.73 10.69 1.37
CA ASP A 35 7.66 10.06 2.13
C ASP A 35 7.44 8.60 1.69
N PRO A 36 8.23 7.64 2.23
CA PRO A 36 8.27 6.24 1.78
C PRO A 36 6.96 5.48 2.02
N HIS A 37 5.98 6.11 2.66
CA HIS A 37 4.68 5.55 2.98
C HIS A 37 3.72 5.53 1.78
N PHE A 38 3.96 6.36 0.76
CA PHE A 38 3.09 6.41 -0.42
C PHE A 38 3.61 5.49 -1.52
N GLY A 39 2.83 4.44 -1.83
CA GLY A 39 3.22 3.44 -2.82
C GLY A 39 3.19 3.97 -4.25
N ASP A 40 4.15 3.55 -5.07
CA ASP A 40 4.19 3.85 -6.52
C ASP A 40 2.99 3.28 -7.30
N SER A 41 2.22 2.37 -6.70
CA SER A 41 1.06 1.73 -7.32
C SER A 41 -0.12 1.59 -6.34
N PRO A 42 -1.36 1.48 -6.86
CA PRO A 42 -2.55 1.31 -6.02
C PRO A 42 -2.50 0.04 -5.17
N GLN A 43 -2.03 -1.07 -5.76
CA GLN A 43 -1.89 -2.35 -5.08
C GLN A 43 -0.89 -2.28 -3.93
N LYS A 44 0.27 -1.64 -4.14
CA LYS A 44 1.27 -1.43 -3.08
C LYS A 44 0.71 -0.57 -1.96
N THR A 45 -0.07 0.46 -2.29
CA THR A 45 -0.70 1.35 -1.30
C THR A 45 -1.71 0.59 -0.45
N ILE A 46 -2.56 -0.24 -1.06
CA ILE A 46 -3.49 -1.10 -0.31
C ILE A 46 -2.75 -2.11 0.57
N GLN A 47 -1.71 -2.75 0.03
CA GLN A 47 -0.91 -3.71 0.80
C GLN A 47 -0.25 -3.03 2.01
N HIS A 48 0.34 -1.85 1.80
CA HIS A 48 0.97 -1.08 2.86
C HIS A 48 -0.04 -0.66 3.93
N PHE A 49 -1.21 -0.17 3.53
CA PHE A 49 -2.31 0.15 4.45
C PHE A 49 -2.65 -1.02 5.37
N TRP A 50 -2.86 -2.22 4.82
CA TRP A 50 -3.19 -3.40 5.63
C TRP A 50 -2.04 -3.87 6.51
N GLN A 51 -0.78 -3.70 6.07
CA GLN A 51 0.40 -3.98 6.90
C GLN A 51 0.49 -3.03 8.10
N LEU A 52 0.20 -1.73 7.92
CA LEU A 52 0.17 -0.77 9.02
C LEU A 52 -0.93 -1.12 10.02
N MET A 53 -2.12 -1.53 9.53
CA MET A 53 -3.20 -2.03 10.37
C MET A 53 -2.79 -3.29 11.15
N ASP A 54 -2.09 -4.23 10.51
CA ASP A 54 -1.55 -5.42 11.17
C ASP A 54 -0.52 -5.06 12.27
N HIS A 55 0.36 -4.10 12.00
CA HIS A 55 1.33 -3.60 12.98
C HIS A 55 0.74 -2.66 14.04
N ARG A 56 -0.57 -2.44 14.04
CA ARG A 56 -1.27 -1.52 14.96
C ARG A 56 -0.77 -0.07 14.87
N GLN A 57 -0.19 0.29 13.73
CA GLN A 57 0.19 1.66 13.38
C GLN A 57 -1.00 2.37 12.72
N THR A 58 -2.12 2.44 13.44
CA THR A 58 -3.39 2.93 12.89
C THR A 58 -3.34 4.43 12.59
N ASP A 59 -2.54 5.21 13.32
CA ASP A 59 -2.25 6.61 13.01
C ASP A 59 -1.64 6.77 11.61
N LEU A 60 -0.64 5.94 11.27
CA LEU A 60 -0.01 5.97 9.95
C LEU A 60 -0.94 5.44 8.86
N ALA A 61 -1.75 4.42 9.18
CA ALA A 61 -2.76 3.91 8.26
C ALA A 61 -3.84 4.97 7.96
N ARG A 62 -4.16 5.82 8.94
CA ARG A 62 -5.09 6.95 8.79
C ARG A 62 -4.55 8.03 7.85
N ASP A 63 -3.24 8.27 7.84
CA ASP A 63 -2.63 9.25 6.94
C ASP A 63 -2.70 8.86 5.45
N LEU A 64 -2.83 7.56 5.16
CA LEU A 64 -3.04 7.05 3.80
C LEU A 64 -4.49 7.23 3.31
N LEU A 65 -5.40 7.59 4.21
CA LEU A 65 -6.82 7.73 3.95
C LEU A 65 -7.20 9.21 3.72
N VAL A 66 -7.93 9.50 2.65
CA VAL A 66 -8.56 10.80 2.39
C VAL A 66 -10.06 10.61 2.50
N LEU A 67 -10.53 10.38 3.72
CA LEU A 67 -11.93 10.14 4.03
C LEU A 67 -12.61 11.42 4.51
N THR A 68 -13.83 11.66 4.03
CA THR A 68 -14.68 12.73 4.55
C THR A 68 -15.06 12.41 6.00
N GLU A 69 -14.98 13.39 6.89
CA GLU A 69 -15.44 13.23 8.28
C GLU A 69 -16.92 12.88 8.34
N GLY A 70 -17.27 11.91 9.19
CA GLY A 70 -18.64 11.37 9.33
C GLY A 70 -19.06 10.42 8.19
N SER A 71 -18.18 10.11 7.24
CA SER A 71 -18.48 9.13 6.20
C SER A 71 -18.60 7.70 6.75
N LEU A 72 -19.36 6.86 6.04
CA LEU A 72 -19.45 5.43 6.34
C LEU A 72 -18.07 4.75 6.27
N ASP A 73 -17.22 5.19 5.35
CA ASP A 73 -15.85 4.69 5.19
C ASP A 73 -14.98 5.00 6.43
N GLN A 74 -15.15 6.18 7.05
CA GLN A 74 -14.46 6.50 8.31
C GLN A 74 -14.94 5.60 9.46
N LYS A 75 -16.24 5.32 9.50
CA LYS A 75 -16.79 4.41 10.50
C LYS A 75 -16.25 2.99 10.33
N GLU A 76 -16.19 2.49 9.09
CA GLU A 76 -15.61 1.17 8.77
C GLU A 76 -14.15 1.08 9.22
N PHE A 77 -13.35 2.12 8.97
CA PHE A 77 -11.98 2.20 9.48
C PHE A 77 -11.91 2.11 11.01
N GLY A 78 -12.73 2.91 11.71
CA GLY A 78 -12.75 2.92 13.18
C GLY A 78 -13.22 1.60 13.81
N GLU A 79 -14.15 0.90 13.17
CA GLU A 79 -14.58 -0.45 13.59
C GLU A 79 -13.43 -1.45 13.47
N TRP A 80 -12.65 -1.40 12.40
CA TRP A 80 -11.48 -2.25 12.20
C TRP A 80 -10.32 -1.93 13.14
N GLU A 81 -10.02 -0.65 13.32
CA GLU A 81 -9.05 -0.17 14.31
C GLU A 81 -9.42 -0.70 15.71
N THR A 82 -10.68 -0.55 16.12
CA THR A 82 -11.14 -1.05 17.42
C THR A 82 -11.02 -2.57 17.51
N ARG A 83 -11.38 -3.29 16.45
CA ARG A 83 -11.30 -4.77 16.41
C ARG A 83 -9.86 -5.26 16.53
N LEU A 84 -8.94 -4.69 15.77
CA LEU A 84 -7.53 -5.08 15.76
C LEU A 84 -6.84 -4.72 17.07
N ASN A 85 -7.17 -3.57 17.67
CA ASN A 85 -6.62 -3.19 18.98
C ASN A 85 -7.18 -4.05 20.13
N LYS A 86 -8.40 -4.57 20.00
CA LYS A 86 -9.01 -5.47 21.00
C LYS A 86 -8.46 -6.89 20.93
N ASP A 87 -8.17 -7.40 19.74
CA ASP A 87 -7.59 -8.73 19.53
C ASP A 87 -6.14 -8.63 18.99
N PRO A 88 -5.11 -8.68 19.86
CA PRO A 88 -3.72 -8.61 19.43
C PRO A 88 -3.23 -9.87 18.71
N LEU A 89 -3.98 -10.98 18.76
CA LEU A 89 -3.63 -12.23 18.10
C LEU A 89 -4.16 -12.28 16.66
N LEU A 90 -5.04 -11.35 16.29
CA LEU A 90 -5.54 -11.21 14.93
C LEU A 90 -4.44 -10.62 14.04
N SER A 91 -3.91 -11.43 13.13
CA SER A 91 -2.84 -11.03 12.22
C SER A 91 -3.21 -11.26 10.76
N LEU A 92 -2.67 -10.41 9.91
CA LEU A 92 -2.84 -10.45 8.46
C LEU A 92 -2.08 -11.64 7.88
N GLN A 93 -2.80 -12.59 7.29
CA GLN A 93 -2.19 -13.75 6.64
C GLN A 93 -1.81 -13.46 5.18
N LYS A 94 -2.78 -12.94 4.41
CA LYS A 94 -2.60 -12.65 2.98
C LYS A 94 -3.63 -11.68 2.46
N ILE A 95 -3.30 -11.06 1.33
CA ILE A 95 -4.15 -10.14 0.59
C ILE A 95 -4.27 -10.69 -0.84
N VAL A 96 -5.50 -10.84 -1.34
CA VAL A 96 -5.78 -11.32 -2.69
C VAL A 96 -6.53 -10.22 -3.46
N PHE A 97 -5.93 -9.73 -4.54
CA PHE A 97 -6.55 -8.76 -5.43
C PHE A 97 -7.44 -9.49 -6.44
N MET A 98 -8.72 -9.10 -6.51
CA MET A 98 -9.71 -9.79 -7.34
C MET A 98 -9.91 -9.18 -8.72
N ASN A 99 -9.50 -7.92 -8.94
CA ASN A 99 -9.63 -7.24 -10.23
C ASN A 99 -8.25 -6.85 -10.78
N SER A 100 -8.04 -7.08 -12.09
CA SER A 100 -6.81 -6.74 -12.82
C SER A 100 -6.94 -5.54 -13.77
N ASP A 101 -8.17 -5.07 -14.05
CA ASP A 101 -8.38 -4.13 -15.14
C ASP A 101 -8.46 -2.68 -14.66
N SER A 102 -7.32 -2.02 -14.82
CA SER A 102 -7.16 -0.58 -14.76
C SER A 102 -7.75 0.06 -16.01
N ASP A 103 -8.81 0.85 -15.89
CA ASP A 103 -8.90 1.96 -16.85
C ASP A 103 -9.68 3.19 -16.39
N ILE A 104 -10.69 3.10 -15.52
CA ILE A 104 -11.51 4.30 -15.24
C ILE A 104 -11.93 4.32 -13.77
N SER A 105 -11.25 5.13 -12.95
CA SER A 105 -11.43 5.29 -11.50
C SER A 105 -11.16 4.02 -10.69
N GLN A 106 -9.97 3.92 -10.09
CA GLN A 106 -9.36 2.66 -9.66
C GLN A 106 -9.96 2.09 -8.36
N GLY A 107 -11.19 1.59 -8.48
CA GLY A 107 -11.83 0.71 -7.51
C GLY A 107 -11.21 -0.68 -7.59
N VAL A 108 -10.47 -1.05 -6.55
CA VAL A 108 -9.82 -2.35 -6.41
C VAL A 108 -10.62 -3.18 -5.42
N VAL A 109 -11.03 -4.37 -5.84
CA VAL A 109 -11.64 -5.36 -4.93
C VAL A 109 -10.54 -6.24 -4.37
N VAL A 110 -10.51 -6.33 -3.04
CA VAL A 110 -9.46 -7.03 -2.30
C VAL A 110 -10.08 -7.94 -1.26
N ARG A 111 -9.65 -9.19 -1.23
CA ARG A 111 -9.97 -10.13 -0.17
C ARG A 111 -8.81 -10.23 0.80
N VAL A 112 -9.05 -9.85 2.05
CA VAL A 112 -8.07 -9.81 3.13
C VAL A 112 -8.33 -10.98 4.06
N PHE A 113 -7.31 -11.78 4.32
CA PHE A 113 -7.41 -12.97 5.16
C PHE A 113 -6.76 -12.68 6.50
N TRP A 114 -7.55 -12.74 7.56
CA TRP A 114 -7.08 -12.59 8.93
C TRP A 114 -7.06 -13.93 9.63
N THR A 115 -6.01 -14.20 10.38
CA THR A 115 -5.87 -15.41 11.19
C THR A 115 -5.80 -15.01 12.66
N SER A 116 -6.45 -15.78 13.52
CA SER A 116 -6.24 -15.71 14.96
C SER A 116 -5.75 -17.07 15.44
N SER A 117 -5.02 -17.10 16.55
CA SER A 117 -4.59 -18.38 17.15
C SER A 117 -5.77 -19.22 17.68
N ILE A 118 -6.96 -18.62 17.81
CA ILE A 118 -8.14 -19.22 18.43
C ILE A 118 -9.26 -19.50 17.41
N GLU A 119 -9.34 -18.73 16.32
CA GLU A 119 -10.41 -18.83 15.31
C GLU A 119 -9.86 -19.17 13.92
N GLU A 120 -10.67 -19.86 13.12
CA GLU A 120 -10.37 -20.14 11.71
C GLU A 120 -10.16 -18.85 10.91
N VAL A 121 -9.38 -18.94 9.83
CA VAL A 121 -9.06 -17.81 8.96
C VAL A 121 -10.35 -17.17 8.43
N GLN A 122 -10.58 -15.91 8.77
CA GLN A 122 -11.74 -15.15 8.32
C GLN A 122 -11.36 -14.31 7.10
N PRO A 123 -11.82 -14.66 5.88
CA PRO A 123 -11.71 -13.78 4.74
C PRO A 123 -12.70 -12.62 4.88
N VAL A 124 -12.26 -11.41 4.56
CA VAL A 124 -13.14 -10.24 4.45
C VAL A 124 -12.86 -9.56 3.12
N THR A 125 -13.92 -9.35 2.34
CA THR A 125 -13.84 -8.71 1.02
C THR A 125 -14.08 -7.20 1.16
N PHE A 126 -13.24 -6.39 0.55
CA PHE A 126 -13.32 -4.92 0.53
C PHE A 126 -13.34 -4.40 -0.90
N SER A 127 -14.13 -3.35 -1.11
CA SER A 127 -14.04 -2.46 -2.27
C SER A 127 -13.30 -1.20 -1.84
N ILE A 128 -12.16 -0.94 -2.47
CA ILE A 128 -11.26 0.16 -2.12
C ILE A 128 -11.10 1.05 -3.34
N ASN A 129 -11.41 2.34 -3.22
CA ASN A 129 -11.14 3.30 -4.29
C ASN A 129 -9.90 4.12 -3.96
N LEU A 130 -9.02 4.26 -4.95
CA LEU A 130 -7.81 5.05 -4.82
C LEU A 130 -7.83 6.27 -5.73
N LYS A 131 -7.16 7.31 -5.25
CA LYS A 131 -6.96 8.58 -5.96
C LYS A 131 -5.47 8.92 -5.97
N GLN A 132 -4.96 9.32 -7.13
CA GLN A 132 -3.60 9.82 -7.24
C GLN A 132 -3.55 11.27 -6.74
N THR A 133 -2.62 11.55 -5.83
CA THR A 133 -2.33 12.89 -5.29
C THR A 133 -0.88 13.26 -5.58
N GLU A 134 -0.49 14.51 -5.28
CA GLU A 134 0.89 14.99 -5.46
C GLU A 134 1.91 14.15 -4.67
N ASN A 135 1.49 13.60 -3.52
CA ASN A 135 2.32 12.78 -2.64
C ASN A 135 2.26 11.28 -2.99
N GLY A 136 1.43 10.87 -3.96
CA GLY A 136 1.24 9.47 -4.35
C GLY A 136 -0.21 9.01 -4.23
N TRP A 137 -0.43 7.69 -4.29
CA TRP A 137 -1.75 7.09 -4.20
C TRP A 137 -2.30 7.15 -2.78
N ARG A 138 -3.57 7.55 -2.64
CA ARG A 138 -4.30 7.56 -1.37
C ARG A 138 -5.63 6.85 -1.49
N ILE A 139 -6.11 6.30 -0.38
CA ILE A 139 -7.39 5.59 -0.32
C ILE A 139 -8.51 6.61 -0.05
N GLU A 140 -9.43 6.76 -1.00
CA GLU A 140 -10.58 7.67 -0.91
C GLU A 140 -11.84 6.98 -0.38
N ARG A 141 -11.97 5.66 -0.60
CA ARG A 141 -13.09 4.86 -0.06
C ARG A 141 -12.62 3.50 0.41
N LEU A 142 -13.19 3.05 1.51
CA LEU A 142 -12.95 1.74 2.12
C LEU A 142 -14.30 1.18 2.53
N LYS A 143 -14.83 0.28 1.71
CA LYS A 143 -16.14 -0.32 1.95
C LYS A 143 -16.02 -1.83 2.06
N ARG A 144 -16.47 -2.39 3.18
CA ARG A 144 -16.65 -3.84 3.29
C ARG A 144 -17.75 -4.30 2.35
N MET A 145 -17.47 -5.36 1.60
CA MET A 145 -18.48 -6.08 0.84
C MET A 145 -18.99 -7.20 1.75
N ASN A 146 -20.30 -7.23 1.97
CA ASN A 146 -20.90 -8.40 2.60
C ASN A 146 -20.73 -9.56 1.61
N ASP A 147 -20.08 -10.64 2.03
CA ASP A 147 -20.06 -11.89 1.27
C ASP A 147 -21.51 -12.37 1.16
N VAL A 148 -22.11 -12.17 -0.01
CA VAL A 148 -23.27 -12.96 -0.41
C VAL A 148 -22.67 -14.27 -0.88
N LEU A 149 -22.77 -15.28 -0.01
CA LEU A 149 -22.48 -16.70 -0.28
C LEU A 149 -23.06 -17.14 -1.62
#